data_AF-A0A3A4XGE1-F1
#
_entry.id   AF-A0A3A4XGE1-F1
#
_cell.length_a   1.000
_cell.length_b   1.000
_cell.length_c   1.000
_cell.angle_alpha   90.00
_cell.angle_beta   90.00
_cell.angle_gamma   90.00
#
_symmetry.space_group_name_H-M   'P 1'
#
loop_
_entity.id
_entity.type
_entity.pdbx_description
1 polymer ?
#
loop_
_entity_poly.entity_id
_entity_poly.type
_entity_poly.pdbx_seq_one_letter_code
_entity_poly.pdbx_strand_id
1 'polypeptide(L)' 'MKIHCPNCGYEGEPKTKKRGSCLLLIFLFMFFIIPGVFYLLWMASNNKKICPKCGYEHIYKI' A
#
# COMPACT_ATOMS: atom_id res chain seq x y z
N MET A 1 12.28 11.36 -2.23
CA MET A 1 12.82 10.02 -2.57
C MET A 1 12.48 9.75 -4.02
N LYS A 2 13.46 9.51 -4.88
CA LYS A 2 13.20 9.15 -6.27
C LYS A 2 13.24 7.63 -6.41
N ILE A 3 12.39 7.11 -7.29
CA ILE A 3 12.34 5.70 -7.66
C ILE A 3 12.54 5.59 -9.17
N HIS A 4 13.14 4.51 -9.62
CA HIS A 4 13.17 4.17 -11.02
C HIS A 4 12.53 2.80 -11.24
N CYS A 5 11.73 2.73 -12.31
CA CYS A 5 10.93 1.58 -12.65
C CYS A 5 11.55 0.84 -13.84
N PRO A 6 11.90 -0.45 -13.71
CA PRO A 6 12.56 -1.20 -14.78
C PRO A 6 11.62 -1.49 -15.95
N ASN A 7 10.30 -1.49 -15.70
CA ASN A 7 9.30 -1.86 -16.68
C ASN A 7 8.89 -0.71 -17.61
N CYS A 8 8.95 0.54 -17.15
CA CYS A 8 8.47 1.70 -17.93
C CYS A 8 9.45 2.86 -18.00
N GLY A 9 10.61 2.75 -17.36
CA GLY A 9 11.62 3.80 -17.32
C GLY A 9 11.22 5.03 -16.49
N TYR A 10 10.11 4.99 -15.75
CA TYR A 10 9.66 6.12 -14.94
C TYR A 10 10.66 6.43 -13.83
N GLU A 11 11.04 7.70 -13.70
CA GLU A 11 11.93 8.23 -12.66
C GLU A 11 11.21 9.36 -11.93
N GLY A 12 10.95 9.19 -10.63
CA GLY A 12 10.16 10.18 -9.90
C GLY A 12 9.69 9.71 -8.55
N GLU A 13 8.60 10.28 -8.07
CA GLU A 13 8.07 9.94 -6.75
C GLU A 13 7.22 8.65 -6.82
N PRO A 14 7.42 7.71 -5.88
CA PRO A 14 6.63 6.49 -5.84
C PRO A 14 5.20 6.79 -5.39
N LYS A 15 4.23 6.09 -5.96
CA LYS A 15 2.85 6.14 -5.48
C LYS A 15 2.67 5.10 -4.39
N THR A 16 2.23 5.52 -3.21
CA THR A 16 1.88 4.59 -2.13
C THR A 16 0.49 4.03 -2.40
N LYS A 17 0.38 2.72 -2.61
CA LYS A 17 -0.90 2.03 -2.70
C LYS A 17 -1.17 1.34 -1.36
N LYS A 18 -2.15 1.85 -0.63
CA LYS A 18 -2.69 1.18 0.56
C LYS A 18 -3.42 -0.08 0.10
N ARG A 19 -2.91 -1.26 0.49
CA ARG A 19 -3.67 -2.52 0.37
C ARG A 19 -4.48 -2.70 1.64
N GLY A 20 -5.77 -2.40 1.56
CA GLY A 20 -6.72 -2.66 2.64
C GLY A 20 -8.07 -2.06 2.32
N SER A 21 -9.13 -2.79 2.70
CA SER A 21 -10.50 -2.35 2.49
C SER A 21 -11.00 -1.74 3.80
N CYS A 22 -11.29 -0.43 3.81
CA CYS A 22 -11.93 0.21 4.98
C CYS A 22 -13.25 -0.48 5.37
N LEU A 23 -13.92 -1.12 4.42
CA LEU A 23 -15.12 -1.92 4.62
C LEU A 23 -14.90 -3.11 5.58
N LEU A 24 -13.77 -3.82 5.46
CA LEU A 24 -13.43 -4.92 6.37
C LEU A 24 -13.12 -4.41 7.77
N LEU A 25 -12.48 -3.25 7.87
CA LEU A 25 -12.20 -2.62 9.17
C LEU A 25 -13.49 -2.31 9.92
N ILE A 26 -14.46 -1.67 9.24
CA ILE A 26 -15.78 -1.34 9.81
C ILE A 26 -16.54 -2.60 10.21
N PHE A 27 -16.53 -3.63 9.37
CA PHE A 27 -17.21 -4.88 9.66
C PHE A 27 -16.60 -5.60 10.88
N LEU A 28 -15.26 -5.68 10.95
CA LEU A 28 -14.57 -6.26 12.11
C LEU A 28 -14.84 -5.47 13.38
N PHE A 29 -14.78 -4.14 13.34
CA PHE A 29 -15.04 -3.30 14.52
C PHE A 29 -16.46 -3.45 15.08
N MET A 30 -17.44 -3.69 14.19
CA MET A 30 -18.84 -3.89 14.56
C MET A 30 -19.09 -5.21 15.31
N PHE A 31 -18.32 -6.26 15.01
CA PHE A 31 -18.49 -7.58 15.63
C PHE A 31 -17.46 -7.88 16.73
N PHE A 32 -16.22 -7.41 16.58
CA PHE A 32 -15.12 -7.64 17.53
C PHE A 32 -14.04 -6.53 17.42
N ILE A 33 -13.86 -5.74 18.47
CA ILE A 33 -12.91 -4.61 18.49
C ILE A 33 -11.45 -5.08 18.31
N ILE A 34 -11.06 -6.20 18.92
CA ILE A 34 -9.69 -6.75 18.92
C ILE A 34 -9.17 -7.05 17.49
N PRO A 35 -9.86 -7.84 16.64
CA PRO A 35 -9.40 -8.08 15.27
C PRO A 35 -9.44 -6.82 14.41
N GLY A 36 -10.33 -5.86 14.69
CA GLY A 36 -10.35 -4.56 14.01
C GLY A 36 -9.05 -3.77 14.18
N VAL A 37 -8.51 -3.73 15.41
CA VAL A 37 -7.21 -3.07 15.69
C VAL A 37 -6.05 -3.78 15.00
N PHE A 38 -6.02 -5.12 15.04
CA PHE A 38 -5.00 -5.89 14.30
C PHE A 38 -5.05 -5.65 12.79
N TYR A 39 -6.25 -5.50 12.21
CA TYR A 39 -6.42 -5.20 10.80
C TYR A 39 -5.91 -3.79 10.44
N LEU A 40 -6.12 -2.80 11.31
CA LEU A 40 -5.55 -1.45 11.16
C LEU A 40 -4.01 -1.49 11.10
N LEU A 41 -3.38 -2.23 12.01
CA LEU A 41 -1.93 -2.44 12.03
C LEU A 41 -1.43 -3.12 10.75
N TRP A 42 -2.12 -4.17 10.30
CA TRP A 42 -1.79 -4.87 9.06
C TRP A 42 -1.92 -3.94 7.83
N MET A 43 -2.97 -3.13 7.76
CA MET A 43 -3.22 -2.19 6.68
C MET A 43 -2.20 -1.04 6.66
N ALA A 44 -1.79 -0.55 7.83
CA ALA A 44 -0.74 0.45 7.96
C ALA A 44 0.65 -0.11 7.61
N SER A 45 0.90 -1.39 7.89
CA SER A 45 2.16 -2.05 7.57
C SER A 45 2.29 -2.39 6.07
N ASN A 46 1.19 -2.76 5.40
CA ASN A 46 1.17 -3.16 3.98
C ASN A 46 1.11 -1.99 2.98
N ASN A 47 1.79 -0.89 3.28
CA ASN A 47 1.97 0.20 2.33
C ASN A 47 3.02 -0.18 1.28
N LYS A 48 2.54 -0.70 0.13
CA LYS A 48 3.44 -0.97 -1.00
C LYS A 48 3.65 0.30 -1.83
N LYS A 49 4.91 0.59 -2.11
CA LYS A 49 5.29 1.62 -3.07
C LYS A 49 5.23 1.00 -4.47
N ILE A 50 4.47 1.62 -5.36
CA ILE A 50 4.32 1.16 -6.73
C ILE A 50 4.66 2.30 -7.70
N CYS A 51 5.01 1.94 -8.92
CA CYS A 51 5.15 2.91 -9.99
C CYS A 51 3.79 3.57 -10.30
N PRO A 52 3.68 4.91 -10.34
CA PRO A 52 2.42 5.59 -10.68
C PRO A 52 1.98 5.38 -12.13
N LYS A 53 2.91 5.13 -13.07
CA LYS A 53 2.60 4.98 -14.51
C LYS A 53 2.09 3.59 -14.86
N CYS A 54 2.79 2.54 -14.41
CA CYS A 54 2.51 1.16 -14.83
C CYS A 54 2.02 0.27 -13.69
N GLY A 55 2.02 0.75 -12.44
CA GLY A 55 1.62 -0.05 -11.28
C GLY A 55 2.63 -1.12 -10.85
N TYR A 56 3.83 -1.14 -11.44
CA TYR A 56 4.86 -2.12 -11.11
C TYR A 56 5.30 -2.00 -9.64
N GLU A 57 5.28 -3.10 -8.91
CA GLU A 57 5.60 -3.13 -7.47
C GLU A 57 7.12 -3.15 -7.22
N HIS A 58 7.91 -3.69 -8.15
CA HIS A 58 9.36 -3.84 -7.98
C HIS A 58 10.11 -2.65 -8.58
N ILE A 59 10.15 -1.56 -7.81
CA ILE A 59 10.83 -0.30 -8.15
C ILE A 59 12.10 -0.16 -7.32
N TYR A 60 13.17 0.31 -7.94
CA TYR A 60 14.44 0.55 -7.26
C TYR A 60 14.55 2.01 -6.84
N LYS A 61 15.18 2.24 -5.70
CA LYS A 61 15.40 3.58 -5.17
C LYS A 61 16.65 4.17 -5.83
N ILE A 62 16.54 5.41 -6.30
CA ILE A 62 17.69 6.22 -6.73
C ILE A 62 17.87 7.35 -5.71
#